data_AF-A0A948CEQ7-F1
#
_entry.id   AF-A0A948CEQ7-F1
#
_cell.length_a   1.000
_cell.length_b   1.000
_cell.length_c   1.000
_cell.angle_alpha   90.00
_cell.angle_beta   90.00
_cell.angle_gamma   90.00
#
_symmetry.space_group_name_H-M   'P 1'
#
loop_
_entity.id
_entity.type
_entity.pdbx_description
1 polymer ?
#
loop_
_entity_poly.entity_id
_entity_poly.type
_entity_poly.pdbx_seq_one_letter_code
_entity_poly.pdbx_strand_id
1 'polypeptide(L)'
;VTFGLRVLAPRLGSTLLVSHLGNVAADGIDALSFHPVTAGGSGVSLGALTLAGRTRVSLRARGDAWTHDGLEQLLEAVVAEIPS
;
A
#
# COMPACT_ATOMS: atom_id res chain seq x y z
N VAL A 1 -11.14 17.64 13.63
CA VAL A 1 -12.13 16.73 12.99
C VAL A 1 -13.08 16.22 14.06
N THR A 2 -14.38 16.46 13.91
CA THR A 2 -15.42 16.10 14.90
C THR A 2 -15.46 14.59 15.14
N PHE A 3 -15.76 14.15 16.36
CA PHE A 3 -15.76 12.73 16.76
C PHE A 3 -16.54 11.82 15.80
N GLY A 4 -17.70 12.26 15.31
CA GLY A 4 -18.52 11.52 14.34
C GLY A 4 -17.80 11.25 13.01
N LEU A 5 -17.05 12.22 12.49
CA LEU A 5 -16.24 12.02 11.27
C LEU A 5 -15.10 11.03 11.50
N ARG A 6 -14.54 10.96 12.72
CA ARG A 6 -13.47 10.02 13.05
C ARG A 6 -13.97 8.57 13.12
N VAL A 7 -15.18 8.36 13.66
CA VAL A 7 -15.83 7.05 13.73
C VAL A 7 -16.27 6.56 12.35
N LEU A 8 -16.75 7.47 11.50
CA LEU A 8 -17.21 7.13 10.16
C LEU A 8 -16.09 7.13 9.11
N ALA A 9 -14.93 7.71 9.39
CA ALA A 9 -13.81 7.79 8.45
C ALA A 9 -13.40 6.44 7.81
N PRO A 10 -13.35 5.30 8.53
CA PRO A 10 -13.05 4.00 7.92
C PRO A 10 -14.12 3.50 6.93
N ARG A 11 -15.34 4.05 7.00
CA ARG A 11 -16.49 3.70 6.15
C ARG A 11 -16.78 4.73 5.07
N LEU A 12 -16.22 5.93 5.21
CA LEU A 12 -16.43 7.07 4.31
C LEU A 12 -15.19 7.41 3.47
N GLY A 13 -14.02 6.87 3.81
CA GLY A 13 -12.78 7.02 3.04
C GLY A 13 -12.60 5.91 1.99
N SER A 14 -11.68 6.10 1.03
CA SER A 14 -11.29 4.99 0.15
C SER A 14 -10.72 3.86 1.01
N THR A 15 -11.18 2.64 0.82
CA THR A 15 -10.68 1.48 1.59
C THR A 15 -9.17 1.27 1.37
N LEU A 16 -8.71 1.61 0.18
CA LEU A 16 -7.33 1.47 -0.29
C LEU A 16 -6.83 2.77 -0.93
N LEU A 17 -5.62 3.18 -0.58
CA LEU A 17 -4.84 4.17 -1.32
C LEU A 17 -3.82 3.43 -2.18
N VAL A 18 -3.72 3.76 -3.47
CA VAL A 18 -2.70 3.20 -4.36
C VAL A 18 -1.79 4.33 -4.83
N SER A 19 -0.48 4.14 -4.70
CA SER A 19 0.52 5.05 -5.23
C SER A 19 1.59 4.27 -5.98
N HIS A 20 1.84 4.66 -7.22
CA HIS A 20 2.71 3.95 -8.14
C HIS A 20 3.76 4.92 -8.69
N LEU A 21 5.05 4.60 -8.50
CA LEU A 21 6.16 5.45 -8.97
C LEU A 21 6.55 5.21 -10.43
N GLY A 22 6.02 4.16 -11.07
CA GLY A 22 6.43 3.81 -12.43
C GLY A 22 7.74 3.04 -12.45
N ASN A 23 8.40 3.09 -13.61
CA ASN A 23 9.74 2.58 -13.78
C ASN A 23 10.74 3.61 -13.23
N VAL A 24 11.53 3.18 -12.25
CA VAL A 24 12.55 3.99 -11.59
C VAL A 24 13.92 3.62 -12.16
N ALA A 25 14.66 4.63 -12.61
CA ALA A 25 16.07 4.49 -12.97
C ALA A 25 16.92 4.91 -11.76
N ALA A 26 17.77 4.00 -11.28
CA ALA A 26 18.65 4.25 -10.14
C ALA A 26 19.93 3.43 -10.30
N ASP A 27 21.02 4.09 -10.69
CA ASP A 27 22.31 3.43 -10.93
C ASP A 27 22.93 2.93 -9.62
N GLY A 28 23.46 1.71 -9.64
CA GLY A 28 24.08 1.08 -8.46
C GLY A 28 23.09 0.65 -7.37
N ILE A 29 21.77 0.69 -7.63
CA ILE A 29 20.74 0.23 -6.69
C ILE A 29 20.15 -1.09 -7.16
N ASP A 30 20.31 -2.14 -6.37
CA ASP A 30 19.76 -3.48 -6.66
C ASP A 30 18.32 -3.66 -6.13
N ALA A 31 17.95 -2.85 -5.14
CA ALA A 31 16.64 -2.92 -4.52
C ALA A 31 16.09 -1.56 -4.08
N LEU A 32 14.82 -1.32 -4.39
CA LEU A 32 14.07 -0.16 -3.96
C LEU A 32 12.65 -0.60 -3.60
N SER A 33 12.11 -0.01 -2.53
CA SER A 33 10.71 -0.19 -2.11
C SER A 33 10.10 1.18 -1.81
N PHE A 34 8.80 1.32 -2.09
CA PHE A 34 8.07 2.55 -1.88
C PHE A 34 6.94 2.29 -0.89
N HIS A 35 6.88 3.03 0.22
CA HIS A 35 5.93 2.80 1.32
C HIS A 35 5.07 4.05 1.55
N PRO A 36 3.94 4.19 0.83
CA PRO A 36 3.05 5.33 1.01
C PRO A 36 2.55 5.41 2.44
N VAL A 37 2.44 6.63 2.97
CA VAL A 37 1.88 6.85 4.30
C VAL A 37 0.37 6.68 4.25
N THR A 38 -0.15 5.80 5.10
CA THR A 38 -1.59 5.67 5.32
C THR A 38 -2.11 6.92 6.02
N ALA A 39 -2.79 7.80 5.27
CA ALA A 39 -3.37 9.05 5.77
C ALA A 39 -4.86 9.13 5.41
N GLY A 40 -5.59 10.03 6.08
CA GLY A 40 -7.01 10.26 5.80
C GLY A 40 -7.93 9.10 6.25
N GLY A 41 -8.95 8.78 5.48
CA GLY A 41 -9.88 7.68 5.76
C GLY A 41 -9.39 6.30 5.31
N SER A 42 -8.27 6.22 4.58
CA SER A 42 -7.79 4.96 4.03
C SER A 42 -7.21 4.05 5.10
N GLY A 43 -7.68 2.79 5.11
CA GLY A 43 -7.24 1.76 6.05
C GLY A 43 -5.96 1.06 5.61
N VAL A 44 -5.71 1.03 4.30
CA VAL A 44 -4.56 0.36 3.66
C VAL A 44 -3.97 1.27 2.58
N SER A 45 -2.66 1.20 2.39
CA SER A 45 -1.90 1.91 1.36
C SER A 45 -0.99 0.94 0.63
N LEU A 46 -1.11 0.91 -0.69
CA LEU A 46 -0.31 0.10 -1.59
C LEU A 46 0.69 0.98 -2.33
N GLY A 47 1.96 0.63 -2.19
CA GLY A 47 3.05 1.22 -2.96
C GLY A 47 3.51 0.26 -4.05
N ALA A 48 3.79 0.78 -5.23
CA ALA A 48 4.38 0.00 -6.31
C ALA A 48 5.44 0.79 -7.08
N LEU A 49 6.49 0.10 -7.50
CA LEU A 49 7.53 0.62 -8.40
C LEU A 49 8.13 -0.53 -9.21
N THR A 50 8.69 -0.20 -10.36
CA THR A 50 9.50 -1.13 -11.16
C THR A 50 10.95 -0.64 -11.18
N LEU A 51 11.89 -1.53 -10.89
CA LEU A 51 13.33 -1.26 -10.98
C LEU A 51 13.98 -2.40 -11.76
N ALA A 52 14.73 -2.06 -12.82
CA ALA A 52 15.41 -3.04 -13.68
C ALA A 52 14.48 -4.19 -14.15
N GLY A 53 13.25 -3.85 -14.55
CA GLY A 53 12.24 -4.81 -15.01
C GLY A 53 11.57 -5.65 -13.92
N ARG A 54 11.88 -5.42 -12.64
CA ARG A 54 11.25 -6.10 -11.50
C ARG A 54 10.32 -5.15 -10.76
N THR A 55 9.03 -5.47 -10.75
CA THR A 55 8.03 -4.75 -9.97
C THR A 55 8.08 -5.19 -8.52
N ARG A 56 8.18 -4.25 -7.59
CA ARG A 56 7.98 -4.48 -6.16
C ARG A 56 6.72 -3.78 -5.71
N VAL A 57 5.90 -4.51 -4.96
CA VAL A 57 4.68 -4.02 -4.33
C VAL A 57 4.89 -4.04 -2.81
N SER A 58 4.35 -3.05 -2.12
CA SER A 58 4.35 -2.95 -0.66
C SER A 58 2.93 -2.64 -0.17
N LEU A 59 2.64 -3.05 1.07
CA LEU A 59 1.42 -2.66 1.77
C LEU A 59 1.75 -2.06 3.13
N ARG A 60 1.02 -1.00 3.48
CA ARG A 60 1.02 -0.39 4.80
C ARG A 60 -0.42 -0.23 5.28
N ALA A 61 -0.67 -0.54 6.54
CA ALA A 61 -1.99 -0.38 7.14
C ALA A 61 -1.89 0.12 8.58
N ARG A 62 -3.03 0.45 9.19
CA ARG A 62 -3.08 0.80 10.61
C ARG A 62 -3.02 -0.44 11.48
N GLY A 63 -2.07 -0.49 12.41
CA GLY A 63 -1.84 -1.66 13.27
C GLY A 63 -2.93 -1.95 14.30
N ASP A 64 -3.87 -1.02 14.53
CA ASP A 64 -5.06 -1.25 15.36
C ASP A 64 -6.21 -1.94 14.59
N ALA A 65 -6.12 -2.03 13.26
CA ALA A 65 -7.13 -2.62 12.38
C ALA A 65 -6.62 -3.84 11.59
N TRP A 66 -5.30 -4.02 11.48
CA TRP A 66 -4.68 -5.10 10.69
C TRP A 66 -3.64 -5.85 11.52
N THR A 67 -3.68 -7.18 11.41
CA THR A 67 -2.58 -8.04 11.86
C THR A 67 -1.50 -8.11 10.78
N HIS A 68 -0.30 -8.53 11.17
CA HIS A 68 0.78 -8.76 10.22
C HIS A 68 0.40 -9.83 9.19
N ASP A 69 -0.03 -11.00 9.66
CA ASP A 69 -0.44 -12.13 8.82
C ASP A 69 -1.59 -11.76 7.87
N GLY A 70 -2.56 -10.96 8.34
CA GLY A 70 -3.67 -10.50 7.51
C GLY A 70 -3.21 -9.54 6.41
N LEU A 71 -2.19 -8.71 6.69
CA LEU A 71 -1.60 -7.81 5.69
C LEU A 71 -0.72 -8.57 4.69
N GLU A 72 -0.05 -9.63 5.14
CA GLU A 72 0.73 -10.53 4.28
C GLU A 72 -0.17 -11.29 3.31
N GLN A 73 -1.26 -11.90 3.80
CA GLN A 73 -2.26 -12.58 2.95
C GLN A 73 -2.88 -11.63 1.92
N LEU A 74 -3.15 -10.38 2.31
CA LEU A 74 -3.62 -9.37 1.36
C LEU A 74 -2.57 -9.05 0.29
N LEU A 75 -1.29 -8.91 0.67
CA LEU A 75 -0.21 -8.66 -0.28
C LEU A 75 -0.09 -9.80 -1.28
N GLU A 76 -0.13 -11.05 -0.81
CA GLU A 76 -0.10 -12.24 -1.66
C GLU A 76 -1.28 -12.27 -2.64
N ALA A 77 -2.49 -12.02 -2.16
CA ALA A 77 -3.69 -11.96 -3.01
C ALA A 77 -3.57 -10.88 -4.08
N VAL A 78 -3.04 -9.70 -3.74
CA VAL A 78 -2.80 -8.63 -4.72
C VAL A 78 -1.76 -9.06 -5.75
N VAL A 79 -0.65 -9.65 -5.34
CA VAL A 79 0.41 -10.09 -6.25
C VAL A 79 -0.08 -11.18 -7.20
N ALA A 80 -0.95 -12.09 -6.74
CA ALA A 80 -1.53 -13.15 -7.56
C ALA A 80 -2.41 -12.63 -8.72
N GLU A 81 -3.00 -11.44 -8.57
CA GLU A 81 -3.89 -10.83 -9.57
C GLU A 81 -3.14 -9.90 -10.56
N ILE A 82 -1.85 -9.62 -10.33
CA ILE A 82 -1.06 -8.76 -11.22
C ILE A 82 -0.58 -9.58 -12.43
N PRO A 83 -0.91 -9.18 -13.67
CA PRO A 83 -0.42 -9.85 -14.87
C PRO A 83 1.11 -9.83 -14.96
N SER A 84 1.69 -10.96 -15.38
CA SER A 84 3.13 -11.13 -15.63
C SER A 84 3.60 -10.42 -16.89
#